data_AF-A0A379T2I2-F1
#
_entry.id   AF-A0A379T2I2-F1
#
_cell.length_a   1.000
_cell.length_b   1.000
_cell.length_c   1.000
_cell.angle_alpha   90.00
_cell.angle_beta   90.00
_cell.angle_gamma   90.00
#
_symmetry.space_group_name_H-M   'P 1'
#
loop_
_entity.id
_entity.type
_entity.pdbx_description
1 polymer ?
#
loop_
_entity_poly.entity_id
_entity_poly.type
_entity_poly.pdbx_seq_one_letter_code
_entity_poly.pdbx_strand_id
1 'polypeptide(L)'
;MVQPLIANEQFNQGMQQGKANKGQGADAIQGFKPAEVIPGYTTSPSESGYYGGVTSSGVDMTSPGSAALNSSEAGKTITESILNTPANNKPSLDAPFISEGLDMQAKAETITGGGFDGCVDQPASFYRNHHTSVSAGHEN
;
A
#
# COMPACT_ATOMS: atom_id res chain seq x y z
N MET A 1 14.52 20.64 50.56
CA MET A 1 15.26 19.54 49.93
C MET A 1 15.06 19.67 48.43
N VAL A 2 16.08 20.05 47.67
CA VAL A 2 15.98 20.25 46.21
C VAL A 2 16.75 19.10 45.55
N GLN A 3 16.06 18.28 44.77
CA GLN A 3 16.66 17.13 44.08
C GLN A 3 17.71 17.62 43.07
N PRO A 4 18.88 16.98 42.96
CA PRO A 4 19.90 17.41 42.02
C PRO A 4 19.44 17.17 40.57
N LEU A 5 19.93 18.00 39.65
CA LEU A 5 19.60 18.06 38.22
C LEU A 5 20.10 16.82 37.44
N ILE A 6 19.61 15.62 37.77
CA ILE A 6 19.96 14.35 37.09
C ILE A 6 19.47 14.34 35.63
N ALA A 7 18.45 15.14 35.33
CA ALA A 7 17.86 15.26 33.99
C ALA A 7 18.84 15.79 32.94
N ASN A 8 19.76 16.69 33.32
CA ASN A 8 20.68 17.32 32.36
C ASN A 8 21.81 16.36 31.94
N GLU A 9 22.32 15.55 32.87
CA GLU A 9 23.32 14.53 32.55
C GLU A 9 22.74 13.39 31.72
N GLN A 10 21.55 12.88 32.08
CA GLN A 10 20.87 11.85 31.30
C GLN A 10 20.48 12.31 29.91
N PHE A 11 20.01 13.56 29.77
CA PHE A 11 19.73 14.18 28.48
C PHE A 11 20.99 14.31 27.62
N ASN A 12 22.11 14.75 28.21
CA ASN A 12 23.39 14.87 27.51
C ASN A 12 23.96 13.51 27.09
N GLN A 13 23.85 12.49 27.94
CA GLN A 13 24.23 11.12 27.58
C GLN A 13 23.37 10.57 26.45
N GLY A 14 22.04 10.75 26.51
CA GLY A 14 21.13 10.35 25.43
C GLY A 14 21.42 11.08 24.12
N MET A 15 21.72 12.37 24.17
CA MET A 15 22.13 13.15 23.00
C MET A 15 23.47 12.68 22.40
N GLN A 16 24.45 12.35 23.24
CA GLN A 16 25.74 11.82 22.75
C GLN A 16 25.57 10.44 22.12
N GLN A 17 24.77 9.55 22.72
CA GLN A 17 24.43 8.26 22.12
C GLN A 17 23.66 8.43 20.80
N GLY A 18 22.68 9.32 20.76
CA GLY A 18 21.94 9.65 19.55
C GLY A 18 22.85 10.18 18.44
N LYS A 19 23.82 11.05 18.76
CA LYS A 19 24.82 11.53 17.80
C LYS A 19 25.80 10.44 17.36
N ALA A 20 26.25 9.58 18.27
CA ALA A 20 27.13 8.46 17.95
C ALA A 20 26.45 7.39 17.08
N ASN A 21 25.13 7.26 17.21
CA ASN A 21 24.32 6.32 16.44
C ASN A 21 23.71 6.95 15.18
N LYS A 22 23.79 8.28 15.05
CA LYS A 22 23.32 9.03 13.87
C LYS A 22 24.23 8.72 12.68
N GLY A 23 23.83 7.75 11.88
CA GLY A 23 24.55 7.35 10.67
C GLY A 23 24.77 5.86 10.57
N GLN A 24 24.84 5.12 11.69
CA GLN A 24 25.13 3.68 11.68
C GLN A 24 24.15 2.87 10.80
N GLY A 25 22.86 3.23 10.82
CA GLY A 25 21.87 2.61 9.92
C GLY A 25 21.97 3.05 8.46
N ALA A 26 22.45 4.27 8.19
CA ALA A 26 22.66 4.76 6.83
C ALA A 26 23.95 4.18 6.22
N ASP A 27 25.02 4.05 7.02
CA ASP A 27 26.29 3.45 6.65
C ASP A 27 26.14 1.97 6.32
N ALA A 28 25.26 1.26 7.05
CA ALA A 28 24.93 -0.14 6.78
C ALA A 28 24.29 -0.36 5.39
N ILE A 29 23.62 0.66 4.83
CA ILE A 29 22.90 0.57 3.54
C ILE A 29 23.63 1.31 2.42
N GLN A 30 24.60 2.19 2.72
CA GLN A 30 25.39 2.93 1.71
C GLN A 30 26.10 2.01 0.71
N GLY A 31 26.54 0.82 1.13
CA GLY A 31 27.18 -0.17 0.26
C GLY A 31 26.22 -1.17 -0.38
N PHE A 32 24.92 -1.12 -0.05
CA PHE A 32 23.96 -2.11 -0.53
C PHE A 32 23.66 -1.86 -2.01
N LYS A 33 24.11 -2.79 -2.85
CA LYS A 33 23.81 -2.81 -4.29
C LYS A 33 22.85 -3.95 -4.56
N PRO A 34 21.53 -3.68 -4.69
CA PRO A 34 20.51 -4.73 -4.79
C PRO A 34 20.75 -5.65 -5.99
N ALA A 35 21.26 -5.11 -7.10
CA ALA A 35 21.59 -5.87 -8.31
C ALA A 35 22.70 -6.92 -8.10
N GLU A 36 23.55 -6.79 -7.09
CA GLU A 36 24.65 -7.72 -6.81
C GLU A 36 24.23 -8.84 -5.84
N VAL A 37 23.18 -8.65 -5.05
CA VAL A 37 22.81 -9.54 -3.93
C VAL A 37 21.40 -10.13 -4.02
N ILE A 38 20.52 -9.56 -4.85
CA ILE A 38 19.15 -10.04 -5.06
C ILE A 38 19.05 -10.63 -6.46
N PRO A 39 18.91 -11.97 -6.59
CA PRO A 39 18.68 -12.61 -7.88
C PRO A 39 17.43 -12.05 -8.58
N GLY A 40 17.57 -11.70 -9.85
CA GLY A 40 16.46 -11.15 -10.65
C GLY A 40 16.10 -9.70 -10.36
N TYR A 41 16.86 -8.99 -9.52
CA TYR A 41 16.62 -7.57 -9.28
C TYR A 41 16.85 -6.73 -10.54
N THR A 42 15.88 -5.87 -10.82
CA THR A 42 15.96 -4.81 -11.82
C THR A 42 15.38 -3.54 -11.23
N THR A 43 15.96 -2.39 -11.56
CA THR A 43 15.41 -1.07 -11.20
C THR A 43 14.14 -0.75 -11.98
N SER A 44 13.83 -1.51 -13.01
CA SER A 44 12.69 -1.30 -13.91
C SER A 44 12.08 -2.64 -14.30
N PRO A 45 11.38 -3.33 -13.37
CA PRO A 45 10.55 -4.47 -13.73
C PRO A 45 9.45 -4.05 -14.71
N SER A 46 8.97 -4.98 -15.52
CA SER A 46 7.86 -4.77 -16.47
C SER A 46 6.60 -4.22 -15.78
N GLU A 47 6.42 -4.59 -14.51
CA GLU A 47 5.30 -4.26 -13.64
C GLU A 47 5.37 -2.82 -13.12
N SER A 48 6.51 -2.13 -13.25
CA SER A 48 6.63 -0.72 -12.87
C SER A 48 5.61 0.17 -13.58
N GLY A 49 5.18 -0.20 -14.78
CA GLY A 49 4.12 0.50 -15.52
C GLY A 49 2.75 0.45 -14.83
N TYR A 50 2.56 -0.45 -13.86
CA TYR A 50 1.31 -0.60 -13.12
C TYR A 50 1.33 0.05 -11.73
N TYR A 51 2.48 0.54 -11.26
CA TYR A 51 2.59 1.17 -9.96
C TYR A 51 2.77 2.69 -10.13
N GLY A 52 1.71 3.44 -9.84
CA GLY A 52 1.73 4.91 -9.95
C GLY A 52 2.23 5.66 -8.71
N GLY A 53 2.62 4.97 -7.64
CA GLY A 53 2.99 5.58 -6.37
C GLY A 53 1.82 5.79 -5.40
N VAL A 54 2.13 6.27 -4.18
CA VAL A 54 1.18 6.35 -3.05
C VAL A 54 0.04 7.35 -3.24
N THR A 55 0.20 8.31 -4.16
CA THR A 55 -0.82 9.31 -4.51
C THR A 55 -1.56 8.96 -5.79
N SER A 56 -1.23 7.84 -6.44
CA SER A 56 -1.90 7.44 -7.67
C SER A 56 -3.29 6.91 -7.38
N SER A 57 -4.24 7.25 -8.25
CA SER A 57 -5.58 6.67 -8.29
C SER A 57 -5.61 5.21 -8.77
N GLY A 58 -4.44 4.61 -9.04
CA GLY A 58 -4.32 3.28 -9.64
C GLY A 58 -4.43 3.32 -11.16
N VAL A 59 -4.17 2.15 -11.75
CA VAL A 59 -4.27 1.86 -13.20
C VAL A 59 -5.31 0.78 -13.41
N ASP A 60 -5.99 0.81 -14.56
CA ASP A 60 -6.93 -0.25 -14.94
C ASP A 60 -6.20 -1.56 -15.19
N MET A 61 -6.47 -2.56 -14.35
CA MET A 61 -5.87 -3.90 -14.41
C MET A 61 -6.66 -4.90 -15.24
N THR A 62 -7.79 -4.51 -15.83
CA THR A 62 -8.68 -5.42 -16.56
C THR A 62 -7.96 -6.06 -17.76
N SER A 63 -7.34 -5.25 -18.61
CA SER A 63 -6.61 -5.72 -19.79
C SER A 63 -5.32 -6.49 -19.44
N PRO A 64 -4.37 -5.94 -18.64
CA PRO A 64 -3.14 -6.66 -18.34
C PRO A 64 -3.39 -7.90 -17.47
N GLY A 65 -4.35 -7.87 -16.54
CA GLY A 65 -4.73 -9.02 -15.73
C GLY A 65 -5.32 -10.14 -16.56
N SER A 66 -6.24 -9.82 -17.48
CA SER A 66 -6.81 -10.84 -18.39
C SER A 66 -5.77 -11.40 -19.35
N ALA A 67 -4.84 -10.58 -19.87
CA ALA A 67 -3.73 -11.07 -20.68
C ALA A 67 -2.83 -12.03 -19.91
N ALA A 68 -2.48 -11.72 -18.65
CA ALA A 68 -1.68 -12.59 -17.80
C ALA A 68 -2.41 -13.91 -17.47
N LEU A 69 -3.70 -13.85 -17.16
CA LEU A 69 -4.54 -15.04 -16.93
C LEU A 69 -4.60 -15.94 -18.17
N ASN A 70 -4.74 -15.39 -19.37
CA ASN A 70 -4.84 -16.20 -20.59
C ASN A 70 -3.50 -16.77 -21.06
N SER A 71 -2.38 -16.10 -20.77
CA SER A 71 -1.06 -16.48 -21.29
C SER A 71 -0.24 -17.33 -20.31
N SER A 72 -0.45 -17.16 -19.00
CA SER A 72 0.30 -17.87 -17.97
C SER A 72 -0.02 -19.37 -17.93
N GLU A 73 0.95 -20.17 -17.53
CA GLU A 73 0.78 -21.61 -17.37
C GLU A 73 -0.22 -21.96 -16.27
N ALA A 74 -0.23 -21.20 -15.17
CA ALA A 74 -1.23 -21.33 -14.12
C ALA A 74 -2.64 -21.03 -14.67
N GLY A 75 -2.82 -19.96 -15.44
CA GLY A 75 -4.11 -19.62 -16.01
C GLY A 75 -4.60 -20.62 -17.07
N LYS A 76 -3.68 -21.18 -17.88
CA LYS A 76 -3.99 -22.32 -18.76
C LYS A 76 -4.40 -23.55 -17.97
N THR A 77 -3.66 -23.90 -16.91
CA THR A 77 -3.98 -25.03 -16.04
C THR A 77 -5.36 -24.89 -15.38
N ILE A 78 -5.68 -23.69 -14.90
CA ILE A 78 -7.01 -23.39 -14.35
C ILE A 78 -8.08 -23.57 -15.42
N THR A 79 -7.86 -23.01 -16.61
CA THR A 79 -8.81 -23.13 -17.74
C THR A 79 -9.01 -24.58 -18.16
N GLU A 80 -7.93 -25.36 -18.29
CA GLU A 80 -7.98 -26.79 -18.59
C GLU A 80 -8.68 -27.58 -17.49
N SER A 81 -8.44 -27.25 -16.22
CA SER A 81 -9.12 -27.88 -15.09
C SER A 81 -10.63 -27.64 -15.16
N ILE A 82 -11.07 -26.41 -15.49
CA ILE A 82 -12.49 -26.08 -15.62
C ILE A 82 -13.12 -26.85 -16.79
N LEU A 83 -12.47 -26.85 -17.95
CA LEU A 83 -12.97 -27.53 -19.15
C LEU A 83 -13.08 -29.05 -18.97
N ASN A 84 -12.15 -29.63 -18.22
CA ASN A 84 -12.10 -31.08 -17.96
C ASN A 84 -12.76 -31.49 -16.64
N THR A 85 -13.41 -30.57 -15.92
CA THR A 85 -14.11 -30.92 -14.68
C THR A 85 -15.31 -31.81 -15.00
N PRO A 86 -15.35 -33.06 -14.49
CA PRO A 86 -16.46 -33.97 -14.78
C PRO A 86 -17.76 -33.43 -14.18
N ALA A 87 -18.88 -33.65 -14.88
CA ALA A 87 -20.16 -33.02 -14.55
C ALA A 87 -20.68 -33.34 -13.14
N ASN A 88 -20.27 -34.48 -12.57
CA ASN A 88 -20.59 -34.92 -11.22
C ASN A 88 -19.73 -34.25 -10.12
N ASN A 89 -18.73 -33.45 -10.50
CA ASN A 89 -17.83 -32.73 -9.60
C ASN A 89 -17.99 -31.21 -9.69
N LYS A 90 -19.10 -30.74 -10.30
CA LYS A 90 -19.47 -29.32 -10.28
C LYS A 90 -20.00 -28.97 -8.89
N PRO A 91 -19.51 -27.87 -8.26
CA PRO A 91 -20.06 -27.39 -7.01
C PRO A 91 -21.58 -27.19 -7.13
N SER A 92 -22.33 -27.66 -6.13
CA SER A 92 -23.76 -27.35 -6.05
C SER A 92 -23.92 -25.84 -5.85
N LEU A 93 -24.76 -25.21 -6.68
CA LEU A 93 -25.05 -23.78 -6.57
C LEU A 93 -25.94 -23.46 -5.35
N ASP A 94 -26.57 -24.48 -4.77
CA ASP A 94 -27.37 -24.38 -3.54
C ASP A 94 -26.50 -24.48 -2.27
N ALA A 95 -25.18 -24.56 -2.42
CA ALA A 95 -24.27 -24.53 -1.28
C ALA A 95 -24.35 -23.14 -0.60
N PRO A 96 -24.43 -23.07 0.75
CA PRO A 96 -24.70 -21.81 1.46
C PRO A 96 -23.74 -20.66 1.13
N PHE A 97 -22.49 -20.97 0.80
CA PHE A 97 -21.49 -19.96 0.43
C PHE A 97 -21.61 -19.48 -1.03
N ILE A 98 -22.19 -20.30 -1.92
CA ILE A 98 -22.44 -19.92 -3.32
C ILE A 98 -23.78 -19.20 -3.44
N SER A 99 -24.83 -19.69 -2.79
CA SER A 99 -26.17 -19.08 -2.86
C SER A 99 -26.17 -17.64 -2.35
N GLU A 100 -25.51 -17.37 -1.23
CA GLU A 100 -25.38 -16.00 -0.69
C GLU A 100 -24.58 -15.08 -1.63
N GLY A 101 -23.53 -15.61 -2.26
CA GLY A 101 -22.74 -14.86 -3.24
C GLY A 101 -23.51 -14.53 -4.52
N LEU A 102 -24.34 -15.46 -5.00
CA LEU A 102 -25.24 -15.25 -6.14
C LEU A 102 -26.35 -14.25 -5.82
N ASP A 103 -26.89 -14.29 -4.60
CA ASP A 103 -27.86 -13.30 -4.11
C ASP A 103 -27.24 -11.89 -4.03
N MET A 104 -25.98 -11.79 -3.59
CA MET A 104 -25.25 -10.53 -3.60
C MET A 104 -24.97 -10.05 -5.03
N GLN A 105 -24.65 -10.94 -5.97
CA GLN A 105 -24.51 -10.59 -7.39
C GLN A 105 -25.82 -10.04 -7.96
N ALA A 106 -26.95 -10.69 -7.68
CA ALA A 106 -28.28 -10.24 -8.11
C ALA A 106 -28.64 -8.86 -7.52
N LYS A 107 -28.13 -8.54 -6.33
CA LYS A 107 -28.34 -7.25 -5.65
C LYS A 107 -27.23 -6.23 -5.92
N ALA A 108 -26.19 -6.60 -6.66
CA ALA A 108 -25.05 -5.72 -6.92
C ALA A 108 -25.46 -4.46 -7.68
N GLU A 109 -26.43 -4.56 -8.60
CA GLU A 109 -27.00 -3.39 -9.29
C GLU A 109 -27.68 -2.41 -8.33
N THR A 110 -28.22 -2.86 -7.19
CA THR A 110 -28.75 -1.94 -6.16
C THR A 110 -27.64 -1.19 -5.41
N ILE A 111 -26.43 -1.76 -5.38
CA ILE A 111 -25.25 -1.15 -4.73
C ILE A 111 -24.47 -0.27 -5.71
N THR A 112 -24.43 -0.58 -7.01
CA THR A 112 -23.64 0.17 -8.01
C THR A 112 -24.49 1.02 -8.95
N GLY A 113 -25.79 0.77 -9.02
CA GLY A 113 -26.75 1.42 -9.92
C GLY A 113 -27.35 2.70 -9.35
N GLY A 114 -26.55 3.77 -9.33
CA GLY A 114 -27.05 5.09 -9.73
C GLY A 114 -28.05 5.82 -8.81
N GLY A 115 -28.00 5.63 -7.49
CA GLY A 115 -28.90 6.38 -6.60
C GLY A 115 -28.52 6.36 -5.13
N PHE A 116 -27.27 6.71 -4.78
CA PHE A 116 -26.97 7.05 -3.39
C PHE A 116 -27.53 8.44 -3.10
N ASP A 117 -28.80 8.52 -2.68
CA ASP A 117 -29.52 9.74 -2.28
C ASP A 117 -28.91 10.43 -1.02
N GLY A 118 -27.70 10.02 -0.61
CA GLY A 118 -26.96 10.50 0.55
C GLY A 118 -25.50 10.88 0.27
N CYS A 119 -25.02 10.80 -0.97
CA CYS A 119 -23.71 11.36 -1.33
C CYS A 119 -23.82 12.88 -1.49
N VAL A 120 -23.54 13.62 -0.40
CA VAL A 120 -23.37 15.07 -0.45
C VAL A 120 -21.88 15.41 -0.58
N ASP A 121 -21.53 16.26 -1.54
CA ASP A 121 -20.18 16.82 -1.63
C ASP A 121 -19.84 17.55 -0.33
N GLN A 122 -18.77 17.13 0.35
CA GLN A 122 -18.25 17.82 1.52
C GLN A 122 -17.02 18.63 1.12
N PRO A 123 -17.02 19.97 1.29
CA PRO A 123 -15.83 20.76 1.03
C PRO A 123 -14.78 20.45 2.10
N ALA A 124 -13.71 19.74 1.70
CA ALA A 124 -12.54 19.55 2.55
C ALA A 124 -11.79 20.90 2.67
N SER A 125 -11.81 21.50 3.87
CA SER A 125 -10.96 22.65 4.19
C SER A 125 -9.68 22.16 4.87
N PHE A 126 -8.54 22.36 4.20
CA PHE A 126 -7.22 22.18 4.83
C PHE A 126 -6.80 23.51 5.46
N TYR A 127 -6.90 23.63 6.79
CA TYR A 127 -6.24 24.71 7.51
C TYR A 127 -4.74 24.40 7.61
N ARG A 128 -3.92 25.08 6.79
CA ARG A 128 -2.47 25.13 6.97
C ARG A 128 -2.16 26.12 8.10
N ASN A 129 -1.94 25.62 9.32
CA ASN A 129 -1.37 26.42 10.40
C ASN A 129 0.10 26.75 10.07
N HIS A 130 0.33 27.94 9.52
CA HIS A 130 1.68 28.46 9.29
C HIS A 130 2.23 29.04 10.59
N HIS A 131 2.78 28.18 11.47
CA HIS A 131 3.60 28.66 12.59
C HIS A 131 5.03 28.87 12.08
N THR A 132 5.29 30.04 11.50
CA THR A 132 6.66 30.54 11.26
C THR A 132 7.02 31.50 12.37
N SER A 133 7.75 30.98 13.36
CA SER A 133 8.59 31.75 14.27
C SER A 133 9.71 32.45 13.49
N VAL A 134 9.63 33.77 13.34
CA VAL A 134 10.80 34.59 12.97
C VAL A 134 11.37 35.18 14.24
N SER A 135 12.48 34.58 14.68
CA SER A 135 13.47 35.19 15.54
C SER A 135 14.53 35.86 14.66
N ALA A 136 14.52 37.19 14.62
CA ALA A 136 15.65 38.05 14.31
C ALA A 136 15.36 39.34 15.09
N GLY A 137 16.14 39.75 16.09
CA GLY A 137 17.56 40.06 15.98
C GLY A 137 17.67 41.58 16.02
N HIS A 138 18.19 42.09 17.14
CA HIS A 138 18.36 43.50 17.52
C HIS A 138 19.39 44.23 16.62
N GLU A 139 19.56 45.54 16.89
CA GLU A 139 20.67 46.45 16.49
C GLU A 139 20.46 47.13 15.11
N ASN A 140 20.43 48.46 14.94
CA ASN A 140 20.78 49.64 15.74
C ASN A 140 19.96 50.84 15.23
#